data_AF-A0A0V0R383-F1
#
_entry.id   AF-A0A0V0R383-F1
#
_cell.length_a   1.000
_cell.length_b   1.000
_cell.length_c   1.000
_cell.angle_alpha   90.00
_cell.angle_beta   90.00
_cell.angle_gamma   90.00
#
_symmetry.space_group_name_H-M   'P 1'
#
loop_
_entity.id
_entity.type
_entity.pdbx_description
1 polymer ?
#
loop_
_entity_poly.entity_id
_entity_poly.type
_entity_poly.pdbx_seq_one_letter_code
_entity_poly.pdbx_strand_id
1 'polypeptide(L)'
;MKCSQFSSNQTNQKSSHFDQQKLQEESKKLDDEFVNYLHQAQKNLNEFSKHEKIRIELWLKKLCEVTTNPIWKQNRNLYITILLEMLQNGIVWEPFTHVPPDGPLQRLSKYDLIMPWTKTNQSSYKLSQNSLLGRGASPYTPNKYSSVCSRHHTSTAKK
;
A
#
# COMPACT_ATOMS: atom_id res chain seq x y z
N MET A 1 71.21 12.62 -4.30
CA MET A 1 70.56 11.70 -3.34
C MET A 1 69.08 11.66 -3.68
N LYS A 2 68.51 10.48 -3.91
CA LYS A 2 67.18 10.28 -4.52
C LYS A 2 66.03 10.48 -3.51
N CYS A 3 64.98 11.18 -3.94
CA CYS A 3 63.65 11.20 -3.33
C CYS A 3 62.87 9.91 -3.66
N SER A 4 62.21 9.28 -2.68
CA SER A 4 61.09 8.31 -2.81
C SER A 4 60.87 7.59 -1.47
N GLN A 5 59.69 7.26 -0.96
CA GLN A 5 58.30 7.51 -1.35
C GLN A 5 57.41 7.48 -0.10
N PHE A 6 56.30 8.19 -0.21
CA PHE A 6 55.05 8.02 0.52
C PHE A 6 54.66 6.53 0.71
N SER A 7 54.17 6.20 1.91
CA SER A 7 53.25 5.07 2.09
C SER A 7 52.06 5.54 2.92
N SER A 8 50.97 5.81 2.22
CA SER A 8 49.66 6.05 2.81
C SER A 8 48.69 5.37 1.87
N ASN A 9 48.00 4.32 2.35
CA ASN A 9 46.68 3.85 1.89
C ASN A 9 46.38 2.47 2.51
N GLN A 10 45.87 2.44 3.74
CA GLN A 10 45.23 1.23 4.30
C GLN A 10 43.88 1.49 5.00
N THR A 11 43.36 2.72 4.99
CA THR A 11 42.15 3.06 5.77
C THR A 11 40.83 3.07 5.00
N ASN A 12 40.83 2.88 3.68
CA ASN A 12 39.62 3.09 2.86
C ASN A 12 38.80 1.83 2.53
N GLN A 13 39.25 0.61 2.88
CA GLN A 13 38.51 -0.62 2.57
C GLN A 13 37.61 -1.12 3.72
N LYS A 14 37.95 -0.83 4.98
CA LYS A 14 37.20 -1.32 6.16
C LYS A 14 35.84 -0.65 6.38
N SER A 15 35.67 0.59 5.91
CA SER A 15 34.40 1.33 6.05
C SER A 15 33.28 0.74 5.18
N SER A 16 33.57 0.40 3.92
CA SER A 16 32.52 -0.05 2.97
C SER A 16 31.86 -1.38 3.32
N HIS A 17 32.62 -2.31 3.91
CA HIS A 17 32.13 -3.64 4.27
C HIS A 17 31.16 -3.59 5.46
N PHE A 18 31.45 -2.75 6.45
CA PHE A 18 30.58 -2.57 7.63
C PHE A 18 29.22 -1.97 7.23
N ASP A 19 29.24 -0.99 6.30
CA ASP A 19 28.02 -0.36 5.79
C ASP A 19 27.16 -1.35 4.97
N GLN A 20 27.78 -2.22 4.18
CA GLN A 20 27.07 -3.29 3.46
C GLN A 20 26.42 -4.32 4.39
N GLN A 21 27.13 -4.75 5.43
CA GLN A 21 26.57 -5.67 6.42
C GLN A 21 25.37 -5.07 7.16
N LYS A 22 25.45 -3.78 7.52
CA LYS A 22 24.36 -3.07 8.19
C LYS A 22 23.10 -2.98 7.33
N LEU A 23 23.24 -2.67 6.04
CA LEU A 23 22.11 -2.61 5.10
C LEU A 23 21.47 -3.99 4.88
N GLN A 24 22.27 -5.06 4.84
CA GLN A 24 21.76 -6.43 4.73
C GLN A 24 20.96 -6.82 5.97
N GLU A 25 21.44 -6.49 7.17
CA GLU A 25 20.73 -6.76 8.41
C GLU A 25 19.39 -6.00 8.50
N GLU A 26 19.39 -4.72 8.13
CA GLU A 26 18.16 -3.92 8.09
C GLU A 26 17.15 -4.47 7.06
N SER A 27 17.63 -4.89 5.90
CA SER A 27 16.82 -5.53 4.86
C SER A 27 16.21 -6.85 5.32
N LYS A 28 16.95 -7.65 6.11
CA LYS A 28 16.46 -8.91 6.69
C LYS A 28 15.42 -8.64 7.78
N LYS A 29 15.68 -7.67 8.66
CA LYS A 29 14.73 -7.27 9.71
C LYS A 29 13.36 -6.88 9.12
N LEU A 30 13.34 -6.19 7.98
CA LEU A 30 12.09 -5.86 7.27
C LEU A 30 11.35 -7.11 6.77
N ASP A 31 12.05 -8.17 6.37
CA ASP A 31 11.40 -9.42 5.97
C ASP A 31 10.83 -10.18 7.17
N ASP A 32 11.57 -10.24 8.28
CA ASP A 32 11.11 -10.90 9.51
C ASP A 32 9.85 -10.21 10.07
N GLU A 33 9.85 -8.87 10.09
CA GLU A 33 8.69 -8.07 10.48
C GLU A 33 7.48 -8.33 9.56
N PHE A 34 7.71 -8.39 8.25
CA PHE A 34 6.66 -8.70 7.27
C PHE A 34 6.03 -10.07 7.53
N VAL A 35 6.82 -11.11 7.78
CA VAL A 35 6.32 -12.46 8.05
C VAL A 35 5.45 -12.50 9.31
N ASN A 36 5.82 -11.73 10.33
CA ASN A 36 5.02 -11.59 11.55
C ASN A 36 3.68 -10.90 11.27
N TYR A 37 3.67 -9.81 10.50
CA TYR A 37 2.43 -9.13 10.12
C TYR A 37 1.54 -9.98 9.21
N LEU A 38 2.12 -10.75 8.30
CA LEU A 38 1.40 -11.68 7.44
C LEU A 38 0.65 -12.74 8.24
N HIS A 39 1.32 -13.37 9.21
CA HIS A 39 0.68 -14.33 10.11
C HIS A 39 -0.48 -13.71 10.89
N GLN A 40 -0.32 -12.47 11.37
CA GLN A 40 -1.38 -11.76 12.08
C GLN A 40 -2.56 -11.43 11.15
N ALA A 41 -2.30 -10.97 9.94
CA ALA A 41 -3.33 -10.66 8.96
C ALA A 41 -4.16 -11.91 8.63
N GLN A 42 -3.50 -13.05 8.39
CA GLN A 42 -4.17 -14.32 8.09
C GLN A 42 -5.09 -14.79 9.23
N LYS A 43 -4.69 -14.61 10.49
CA LYS A 43 -5.51 -14.98 11.65
C LYS A 43 -6.80 -14.15 11.75
N ASN A 44 -6.75 -12.87 11.38
CA ASN A 44 -7.88 -11.95 11.47
C ASN A 44 -8.85 -12.04 10.28
N LEU A 45 -8.56 -12.86 9.25
CA LEU A 45 -9.42 -12.98 8.08
C LEU A 45 -10.81 -13.55 8.40
N ASN A 46 -10.94 -14.36 9.45
CA ASN A 46 -12.16 -15.13 9.72
C ASN A 46 -13.43 -14.27 9.83
N GLU A 47 -13.29 -13.03 10.28
CA GLU A 47 -14.39 -12.09 10.54
C GLU A 47 -14.98 -11.43 9.29
N PHE A 48 -14.33 -11.60 8.12
CA PHE A 48 -14.74 -10.95 6.88
C PHE A 48 -15.63 -11.82 5.98
N SER A 49 -16.40 -11.19 5.09
CA SER A 49 -17.20 -11.89 4.09
C SER A 49 -16.33 -12.65 3.09
N LYS A 50 -16.92 -13.62 2.38
CA LYS A 50 -16.21 -14.41 1.35
C LYS A 50 -15.54 -13.52 0.29
N HIS A 51 -16.22 -12.47 -0.17
CA HIS A 51 -15.70 -11.59 -1.20
C HIS A 51 -14.56 -10.70 -0.70
N GLU A 52 -14.64 -10.22 0.54
CA GLU A 52 -13.56 -9.46 1.17
C GLU A 52 -12.33 -10.34 1.39
N LYS A 53 -12.50 -11.55 1.92
CA LYS A 53 -11.43 -12.54 2.08
C LYS A 53 -10.66 -12.75 0.78
N ILE A 54 -11.37 -12.98 -0.33
CA ILE A 54 -10.74 -13.17 -1.64
C ILE A 54 -9.88 -11.96 -2.02
N ARG A 55 -10.38 -10.72 -1.85
CA ARG A 55 -9.61 -9.51 -2.18
C ARG A 55 -8.40 -9.35 -1.26
N ILE A 56 -8.57 -9.57 0.04
CA ILE A 56 -7.49 -9.46 1.01
C ILE A 56 -6.41 -10.51 0.71
N GLU A 57 -6.79 -11.75 0.40
CA GLU A 57 -5.86 -12.81 0.01
C GLU A 57 -5.08 -12.46 -1.27
N LEU A 58 -5.72 -11.84 -2.27
CA LEU A 58 -5.03 -11.34 -3.45
C LEU A 58 -3.99 -10.26 -3.10
N TRP A 59 -4.34 -9.35 -2.20
CA TRP A 59 -3.40 -8.36 -1.68
C TRP A 59 -2.26 -8.99 -0.88
N LEU A 60 -2.53 -9.93 0.02
CA LEU A 60 -1.48 -10.65 0.74
C LEU A 60 -0.54 -11.38 -0.22
N LYS A 61 -1.08 -12.04 -1.25
CA LYS A 61 -0.28 -12.67 -2.31
C LYS A 61 0.58 -11.64 -3.05
N LYS A 62 0.02 -10.46 -3.38
CA LYS A 62 0.75 -9.36 -4.02
C LYS A 62 1.91 -8.88 -3.14
N LEU A 63 1.67 -8.71 -1.84
CA LEU A 63 2.67 -8.27 -0.89
C LEU A 63 3.77 -9.31 -0.67
N CYS A 64 3.47 -10.60 -0.83
CA CYS A 64 4.47 -11.68 -0.79
C CYS A 64 5.40 -11.73 -2.02
N GLU A 65 5.19 -10.90 -3.04
CA GLU A 65 6.12 -10.83 -4.18
C GLU A 65 7.53 -10.43 -3.71
N VAL A 66 8.54 -11.18 -4.17
CA VAL A 66 9.93 -11.00 -3.75
C VAL A 66 10.44 -9.65 -4.24
N THR A 67 10.99 -8.87 -3.31
CA THR A 67 11.68 -7.62 -3.61
C THR A 67 13.05 -7.57 -2.93
N THR A 68 14.08 -7.22 -3.70
CA THR A 68 15.43 -7.00 -3.19
C THR A 68 15.67 -5.55 -2.76
N ASN A 69 14.84 -4.61 -3.23
CA ASN A 69 14.99 -3.20 -2.96
C ASN A 69 14.46 -2.86 -1.54
N PRO A 70 15.28 -2.30 -0.63
CA PRO A 70 14.86 -1.94 0.72
C PRO A 70 13.68 -0.95 0.76
N ILE A 71 13.62 0.00 -0.18
CA ILE A 71 12.52 0.98 -0.27
C ILE A 71 11.20 0.25 -0.58
N TRP A 72 11.25 -0.77 -1.43
CA TRP A 72 10.07 -1.56 -1.77
C TRP A 72 9.67 -2.50 -0.64
N LYS A 73 10.63 -3.02 0.15
CA LYS A 73 10.34 -3.75 1.38
C LYS A 73 9.63 -2.86 2.41
N GLN A 74 10.12 -1.64 2.62
CA GLN A 74 9.45 -0.66 3.49
C GLN A 74 8.03 -0.35 3.00
N ASN A 75 7.85 -0.15 1.69
CA ASN A 75 6.53 0.06 1.11
C ASN A 75 5.61 -1.15 1.35
N ARG A 76 6.07 -2.37 1.09
CA ARG A 76 5.34 -3.61 1.39
C ARG A 76 4.94 -3.71 2.85
N ASN A 77 5.86 -3.41 3.77
CA ASN A 77 5.58 -3.43 5.20
C ASN A 77 4.51 -2.41 5.58
N LEU A 78 4.57 -1.20 5.01
CA LEU A 78 3.55 -0.17 5.21
C LEU A 78 2.16 -0.67 4.78
N TYR A 79 2.03 -1.28 3.60
CA TYR A 79 0.76 -1.87 3.15
C TYR A 79 0.21 -2.90 4.13
N ILE A 80 1.05 -3.83 4.61
CA ILE A 80 0.56 -4.90 5.48
C ILE A 80 0.21 -4.40 6.88
N THR A 81 0.92 -3.38 7.39
CA THR A 81 0.58 -2.73 8.66
C THR A 81 -0.80 -2.08 8.58
N ILE A 82 -1.07 -1.34 7.50
CA ILE A 82 -2.38 -0.69 7.28
C ILE A 82 -3.49 -1.74 7.13
N LEU A 83 -3.23 -2.78 6.34
CA LEU A 83 -4.19 -3.87 6.17
C LEU A 83 -4.48 -4.55 7.52
N LEU A 84 -3.46 -4.82 8.33
CA LEU A 84 -3.63 -5.43 9.64
C LEU A 84 -4.49 -4.57 10.57
N GLU A 85 -4.31 -3.25 10.56
CA GLU A 85 -5.15 -2.32 11.32
C GLU A 85 -6.61 -2.36 10.84
N MET A 86 -6.85 -2.38 9.53
CA MET A 86 -8.18 -2.56 8.95
C MET A 86 -8.82 -3.87 9.39
N LEU A 87 -8.05 -4.96 9.38
CA LEU A 87 -8.49 -6.29 9.80
C LEU A 87 -8.87 -6.31 11.29
N GLN A 88 -8.05 -5.71 12.16
CA GLN A 88 -8.33 -5.63 13.60
C GLN A 88 -9.58 -4.78 13.92
N ASN A 89 -9.91 -3.81 13.06
CA ASN A 89 -11.09 -2.98 13.21
C ASN A 89 -12.34 -3.57 12.52
N GLY A 90 -12.20 -4.68 11.79
CA GLY A 90 -13.30 -5.33 11.07
C GLY A 90 -13.81 -4.55 9.86
N ILE A 91 -13.03 -3.62 9.29
CA ILE A 91 -13.45 -2.80 8.15
C ILE A 91 -12.31 -2.64 7.15
N VAL A 92 -12.60 -2.95 5.89
CA VAL A 92 -11.65 -2.83 4.77
C VAL A 92 -11.99 -1.60 3.93
N TRP A 93 -10.97 -0.81 3.58
CA TRP A 93 -11.09 0.41 2.78
C TRP A 93 -10.16 0.36 1.57
N GLU A 94 -10.24 1.38 0.73
CA GLU A 94 -9.28 1.59 -0.37
C GLU A 94 -7.83 1.55 0.16
N PRO A 95 -6.91 0.88 -0.55
CA PRO A 95 -7.06 0.22 -1.86
C PRO A 95 -7.55 -1.25 -1.80
N PHE A 96 -7.82 -1.79 -0.62
CA PHE A 96 -8.07 -3.22 -0.38
C PHE A 96 -9.50 -3.68 -0.71
N THR A 97 -10.39 -2.73 -1.01
CA THR A 97 -11.73 -2.93 -1.58
C THR A 97 -11.70 -3.33 -3.05
N HIS A 98 -10.57 -3.13 -3.73
CA HIS A 98 -10.32 -3.56 -5.10
C HIS A 98 -9.27 -4.68 -5.18
N VAL A 99 -9.19 -5.33 -6.33
CA VAL A 99 -8.10 -6.26 -6.61
C VAL A 99 -6.80 -5.47 -6.79
N PRO A 100 -5.64 -6.01 -6.36
CA PRO A 100 -4.37 -5.32 -6.55
C PRO A 100 -4.11 -5.10 -8.05
N PRO A 101 -3.56 -3.94 -8.44
CA PRO A 101 -3.24 -3.65 -9.83
C PRO A 101 -2.13 -4.59 -10.34
N ASP A 102 -2.16 -4.85 -11.64
CA ASP A 102 -1.08 -5.56 -12.32
C ASP A 102 0.21 -4.72 -12.31
N GLY A 103 1.36 -5.40 -12.37
CA GLY A 103 2.67 -4.76 -12.37
C GLY A 103 3.22 -4.47 -10.96
N PRO A 104 4.22 -3.59 -10.83
CA PRO A 104 4.92 -3.39 -9.55
C PRO A 104 4.03 -2.74 -8.48
N LEU A 105 4.29 -3.07 -7.20
CA LEU A 105 3.57 -2.49 -6.06
C LEU A 105 3.74 -0.97 -6.03
N GLN A 106 2.63 -0.25 -6.25
CA GLN A 106 2.64 1.21 -6.27
C GLN A 106 3.02 1.77 -4.90
N ARG A 107 3.81 2.84 -4.87
CA ARG A 107 4.13 3.54 -3.62
C ARG A 107 2.87 4.25 -3.13
N LEU A 108 2.48 4.00 -1.88
CA LEU A 108 1.39 4.76 -1.26
C LEU A 108 1.79 6.23 -1.19
N SER A 109 1.04 7.09 -1.86
CA SER A 109 1.16 8.53 -1.66
C SER A 109 0.66 8.85 -0.25
N LYS A 110 1.27 9.85 0.40
CA LYS A 110 0.82 10.38 1.70
C LYS A 110 -0.64 10.85 1.72
N TYR A 111 -1.27 10.98 0.55
CA TYR A 111 -2.67 11.36 0.38
C TYR A 111 -3.59 10.16 0.06
N ASP A 112 -3.03 9.00 -0.28
CA ASP A 112 -3.80 7.78 -0.54
C ASP A 112 -4.25 7.13 0.78
N LEU A 113 -3.56 7.46 1.87
CA LEU A 113 -3.89 7.06 3.23
C LEU A 113 -4.67 8.16 3.94
N ILE A 114 -5.84 8.53 3.41
CA ILE A 114 -6.86 9.16 4.27
C ILE A 114 -7.39 8.04 5.17
N MET A 115 -6.62 7.72 6.20
CA MET A 115 -6.99 6.80 7.26
C MET A 115 -8.18 7.38 8.03
N PRO A 116 -9.35 6.72 8.07
CA PRO A 116 -10.52 7.25 8.79
C PRO A 116 -10.41 7.19 10.32
N TRP A 117 -9.23 6.97 10.92
CA TRP A 117 -9.06 6.87 12.38
C TRP A 117 -8.31 8.06 13.02
N THR A 118 -8.50 9.30 12.55
CA THR A 118 -8.56 10.35 13.58
C THR A 118 -9.83 10.05 14.38
N LYS A 119 -9.72 9.82 15.69
CA LYS A 119 -10.78 9.32 16.61
C LYS A 119 -12.16 9.98 16.42
N THR A 120 -12.21 11.15 15.79
CA THR A 120 -13.39 11.94 15.43
C THR A 120 -14.32 11.32 14.37
N ASN A 121 -13.84 10.42 13.49
CA ASN A 121 -14.64 9.92 12.36
C ASN A 121 -15.25 8.52 12.55
N GLN A 122 -15.08 7.92 13.74
CA GLN A 122 -15.53 6.55 14.00
C GLN A 122 -17.05 6.35 13.96
N SER A 123 -17.78 7.32 14.51
CA SER A 123 -19.24 7.29 14.53
C SER A 123 -19.81 7.47 13.12
N SER A 124 -19.21 8.34 12.31
CA SER A 124 -19.67 8.72 10.97
C SER A 124 -19.65 7.53 9.99
N TYR A 125 -18.60 6.70 10.02
CA TYR A 125 -18.52 5.55 9.12
C TYR A 125 -19.44 4.40 9.51
N LYS A 126 -19.62 4.11 10.81
CA LYS A 126 -20.55 3.06 11.26
C LYS A 126 -22.01 3.45 10.96
N LEU A 127 -22.35 4.74 11.13
CA LEU A 127 -23.66 5.28 10.76
C LEU A 127 -23.92 5.24 9.25
N SER A 128 -22.90 5.48 8.42
CA SER A 128 -23.00 5.41 6.96
C SER A 128 -23.14 3.99 6.40
N GLN A 129 -22.58 2.97 7.07
CA GLN A 129 -22.66 1.57 6.62
C GLN A 129 -23.98 0.91 7.07
N ASN A 130 -24.46 1.24 8.27
CA ASN A 130 -25.73 0.71 8.79
C ASN A 130 -26.97 1.30 8.08
N SER A 131 -26.88 2.48 7.48
CA SER A 131 -27.96 3.07 6.67
C SER A 131 -28.07 2.46 5.26
N LEU A 132 -27.07 1.70 4.80
CA LEU A 132 -27.06 1.05 3.48
C LEU A 132 -27.73 -0.33 3.44
N LEU A 133 -28.18 -0.86 4.59
CA LEU A 133 -28.99 -2.08 4.65
C LEU A 133 -30.51 -1.80 4.59
N GLY A 134 -30.90 -0.54 4.37
CA GLY A 134 -32.30 -0.13 4.22
C GLY A 134 -32.52 0.69 2.94
N ARG A 135 -33.00 0.00 1.88
CA ARG A 135 -33.42 0.54 0.56
C ARG A 135 -32.26 0.84 -0.41
N GLY A 136 -32.40 0.27 -1.61
CA GLY A 136 -31.37 0.31 -2.65
C GLY A 136 -31.00 1.72 -3.10
N ALA A 137 -29.74 2.09 -2.89
CA ALA A 137 -29.03 3.11 -3.64
C ALA A 137 -27.52 2.86 -3.47
N SER A 138 -26.83 2.64 -4.59
CA SER A 138 -25.36 2.60 -4.64
C SER A 138 -24.82 4.03 -4.53
N PRO A 139 -24.00 4.39 -3.52
CA PRO A 139 -23.42 5.71 -3.41
C PRO A 139 -22.00 5.70 -4.00
N TYR A 140 -21.89 5.57 -5.32
CA TYR A 140 -20.67 5.92 -6.04
C TYR A 140 -21.01 6.91 -7.14
N THR A 141 -21.05 8.20 -6.79
CA THR A 141 -20.87 9.26 -7.79
C THR A 141 -19.38 9.47 -8.01
N PRO A 142 -18.86 9.31 -9.23
CA PRO A 142 -17.47 9.62 -9.55
C PRO A 142 -17.19 11.10 -9.31
N ASN A 143 -16.10 11.40 -8.60
CA ASN A 143 -15.63 12.77 -8.45
C ASN A 143 -15.24 13.33 -9.84
N LYS A 144 -15.76 14.53 -10.13
CA LYS A 144 -15.67 15.24 -11.40
C LYS A 144 -14.24 15.74 -11.63
N TYR A 145 -13.47 15.01 -12.42
CA TYR A 145 -12.47 15.61 -13.31
C TYR A 145 -12.88 15.36 -14.76
N SER A 146 -14.04 15.89 -15.15
CA SER A 146 -14.41 16.09 -16.56
C SER A 146 -14.02 17.50 -16.97
N SER A 147 -12.85 17.66 -17.60
CA SER A 147 -12.47 18.90 -18.28
C SER A 147 -12.57 18.68 -19.79
N VAL A 148 -13.66 19.25 -20.33
CA VAL A 148 -13.88 19.76 -21.70
C VAL A 148 -13.79 18.78 -22.88
N CYS A 149 -14.96 18.31 -23.34
CA CYS A 149 -15.22 18.05 -24.76
C CYS A 149 -16.36 18.96 -25.22
N SER A 150 -16.02 20.11 -25.81
CA SER A 150 -16.99 20.93 -26.53
C SER A 150 -17.38 20.22 -27.82
N ARG A 151 -18.66 19.87 -27.98
CA ARG A 151 -19.20 19.31 -29.21
C ARG A 151 -20.56 19.96 -29.46
N HIS A 152 -20.60 20.95 -30.34
CA HIS A 152 -21.86 21.42 -30.94
C HIS A 152 -22.08 20.64 -32.23
N HIS A 153 -23.22 19.96 -32.33
CA HIS A 153 -23.79 19.46 -33.57
C HIS A 153 -25.24 19.90 -33.55
N THR A 154 -25.67 20.55 -34.64
CA THR A 154 -27.08 20.50 -35.03
C THR A 154 -27.11 20.07 -36.49
N SER A 155 -27.77 18.95 -36.72
CA SER A 155 -28.17 18.44 -38.02
C SER A 155 -29.68 18.34 -37.97
N THR A 156 -30.38 19.07 -38.84
CA THR A 156 -31.77 18.80 -39.17
C THR A 156 -31.91 18.74 -40.68
N ALA A 157 -32.44 17.62 -41.16
CA ALA A 157 -32.65 17.30 -42.55
C ALA A 157 -34.09 17.61 -42.98
N LYS A 158 -34.21 18.07 -44.24
CA LYS A 158 -35.28 17.87 -45.24
C LYS A 158 -36.75 18.03 -44.85
N LYS A 159 -37.41 18.93 -45.58
CA LYS A 159 -38.50 18.55 -46.50
C LYS A 159 -38.44 19.40 -47.76
#